data_AF-A0A9P8F0U3-F1
#
_entry.id   AF-A0A9P8F0U3-F1
#
_cell.length_a   1.000
_cell.length_b   1.000
_cell.length_c   1.000
_cell.angle_alpha   90.00
_cell.angle_beta   90.00
_cell.angle_gamma   90.00
#
_symmetry.space_group_name_H-M   'P 1'
#
loop_
_entity.id
_entity.type
_entity.pdbx_description
1 polymer ?
#
loop_
_entity_poly.entity_id
_entity_poly.type
_entity_poly.pdbx_seq_one_letter_code
_entity_poly.pdbx_strand_id
1 'polypeptide(L)'
;MRNFAVLRAEMESAAAELTDDDISAGKGVIPFLGVYTRDLALNAQKPAFITPTGRASSDGSHEKLVNFERHRTTASIVKGVLRLLDASSRYAIKADAEILAKCLWLAALADHEITELSRGLER
;
A
#
# COMPACT_ATOMS: atom_id res chain seq x y z
N MET A 1 6.28 -4.93 17.46
CA MET A 1 6.51 -4.06 16.29
C MET A 1 5.24 -3.26 16.03
N ARG A 2 5.22 -1.93 16.21
CA ARG A 2 4.03 -1.10 15.88
C ARG A 2 3.80 -1.21 14.37
N ASN A 3 2.57 -1.49 13.90
CA ASN A 3 2.17 -1.78 12.50
C ASN A 3 2.56 -0.67 11.49
N PHE A 4 3.86 -0.45 11.28
CA PHE A 4 4.45 0.61 10.46
C PHE A 4 3.90 2.01 10.77
N ALA A 5 3.56 2.28 12.04
CA ALA A 5 2.88 3.51 12.44
C ALA A 5 3.69 4.79 12.12
N VAL A 6 5.01 4.74 12.32
CA VAL A 6 5.92 5.85 11.99
C VAL A 6 5.98 6.07 10.49
N LEU A 7 6.25 5.02 9.72
CA LEU A 7 6.31 5.08 8.26
C LEU A 7 5.02 5.62 7.64
N ARG A 8 3.85 5.23 8.19
CA ARG A 8 2.56 5.78 7.76
C ARG A 8 2.48 7.28 8.01
N ALA A 9 2.83 7.74 9.21
CA ALA A 9 2.80 9.16 9.54
C ALA A 9 3.72 9.97 8.61
N GLU A 10 4.93 9.46 8.33
CA GLU A 10 5.88 10.12 7.44
C GLU A 10 5.35 10.22 6.01
N MET A 11 4.81 9.14 5.43
CA MET A 11 4.21 9.19 4.09
C MET A 11 3.04 10.18 4.02
N GLU A 12 2.17 10.18 5.04
CA GLU A 12 0.97 11.02 5.05
C GLU A 12 1.31 12.51 5.20
N SER A 13 2.28 12.84 6.05
CA SER A 13 2.81 14.21 6.25
C SER A 13 3.56 14.68 5.01
N ALA A 14 4.49 13.86 4.48
CA ALA A 14 5.21 14.18 3.25
C ALA A 14 4.24 14.48 2.10
N ALA A 15 3.19 13.66 1.92
CA ALA A 15 2.19 13.91 0.89
C ALA A 15 1.35 15.18 1.10
N ALA A 16 1.06 15.53 2.35
CA ALA A 16 0.22 16.69 2.69
C ALA A 16 0.98 18.03 2.63
N GLU A 17 2.28 18.01 2.87
CA GLU A 17 3.13 19.19 2.92
C GLU A 17 3.76 19.54 1.57
N LEU A 18 3.55 18.73 0.52
CA LEU A 18 4.08 18.98 -0.82
C LEU A 18 3.52 20.26 -1.45
N THR A 19 4.39 21.26 -1.59
CA THR A 19 4.13 22.49 -2.32
C THR A 19 4.51 22.38 -3.80
N ASP A 20 4.07 23.33 -4.62
CA ASP A 20 4.43 23.36 -6.04
C ASP A 20 5.93 23.66 -6.27
N ASP A 21 6.55 24.40 -5.36
CA ASP A 21 8.00 24.64 -5.37
C ASP A 21 8.78 23.36 -5.06
N ASP A 22 8.31 22.56 -4.08
CA ASP A 22 8.90 21.26 -3.75
C ASP A 22 8.82 20.29 -4.93
N ILE A 23 7.69 20.28 -5.62
CA ILE A 23 7.48 19.46 -6.82
C ILE A 23 8.42 19.87 -7.94
N SER A 24 8.53 21.18 -8.18
CA SER A 24 9.45 21.74 -9.18
C SER A 24 10.91 21.42 -8.86
N ALA A 25 11.25 21.32 -7.56
CA ALA A 25 12.53 20.85 -7.06
C ALA A 25 12.69 19.31 -7.09
N GLY A 26 11.73 18.57 -7.65
CA GLY A 26 11.77 17.12 -7.82
C GLY A 26 11.45 16.32 -6.56
N LYS A 27 10.87 16.95 -5.52
CA LYS A 27 10.38 16.24 -4.34
C LYS A 27 9.01 15.63 -4.61
N GLY A 28 8.69 14.61 -3.83
CA GLY A 28 7.43 13.89 -3.90
C GLY A 28 7.40 12.76 -2.87
N VAL A 29 6.41 11.87 -3.00
CA VAL A 29 6.28 10.69 -2.14
C VAL A 29 6.06 9.45 -2.99
N ILE A 30 6.83 8.38 -2.75
CA ILE A 30 6.52 7.03 -3.26
C ILE A 30 6.03 6.20 -2.07
N PRO A 31 4.73 5.86 -2.00
CA PRO A 31 4.20 5.16 -0.84
C PRO A 31 4.65 3.69 -0.82
N PHE A 32 5.03 3.19 0.36
CA PHE A 32 5.19 1.75 0.56
C PHE A 32 3.82 1.05 0.64
N LEU A 33 3.30 0.62 -0.52
CA LEU A 33 1.98 0.00 -0.65
C LEU A 33 1.80 -1.29 0.15
N GLY A 34 2.88 -1.93 0.59
CA GLY A 34 2.87 -3.13 1.43
C GLY A 34 2.04 -2.96 2.71
N VAL A 35 2.02 -1.77 3.31
CA VAL A 35 1.23 -1.55 4.53
C VAL A 35 -0.28 -1.54 4.26
N TYR A 36 -0.71 -0.99 3.13
CA TYR A 36 -2.12 -0.86 2.77
C TYR A 36 -2.68 -2.17 2.18
N THR A 37 -1.87 -2.89 1.40
CA THR A 37 -2.23 -4.23 0.90
C THR A 37 -2.43 -5.22 2.04
N ARG A 38 -1.57 -5.17 3.07
CA ARG A 38 -1.75 -5.94 4.31
C ARG A 38 -3.05 -5.60 5.02
N ASP A 39 -3.39 -4.31 5.17
CA ASP A 39 -4.65 -3.90 5.81
C ASP A 39 -5.87 -4.38 5.02
N LEU A 40 -5.83 -4.30 3.69
CA LEU A 40 -6.88 -4.84 2.82
C LEU A 40 -7.03 -6.35 2.97
N ALA A 41 -5.91 -7.09 2.99
CA ALA A 41 -5.92 -8.54 3.19
C ALA A 41 -6.51 -8.93 4.54
N LEU A 42 -6.15 -8.22 5.61
CA LEU A 42 -6.73 -8.44 6.94
C LEU A 42 -8.22 -8.09 6.99
N ASN A 43 -8.64 -6.96 6.41
CA ASN A 43 -10.05 -6.58 6.37
C ASN A 43 -10.88 -7.54 5.50
N ALA A 44 -10.29 -8.13 4.46
CA ALA A 44 -10.94 -9.12 3.61
C ALA A 44 -11.31 -10.41 4.34
N GLN A 45 -10.65 -10.74 5.46
CA GLN A 45 -11.00 -11.87 6.33
C GLN A 45 -12.34 -11.66 7.06
N LYS A 46 -12.84 -10.42 7.17
CA LYS A 46 -14.19 -10.15 7.69
C LYS A 46 -15.24 -10.65 6.69
N PRO A 47 -16.36 -11.22 7.14
CA PRO A 47 -17.40 -11.70 6.25
C PRO A 47 -18.06 -10.54 5.50
N ALA A 48 -18.33 -10.71 4.21
CA ALA A 48 -19.00 -9.68 3.39
C ALA A 48 -20.48 -9.48 3.78
N PHE A 49 -21.09 -10.51 4.36
CA PHE A 49 -22.45 -10.48 4.86
C PHE A 49 -22.51 -11.01 6.29
N ILE A 50 -23.40 -10.46 7.09
CA ILE A 50 -23.68 -10.92 8.45
C ILE A 50 -25.09 -11.49 8.53
N THR A 51 -25.25 -12.52 9.33
CA THR A 51 -26.58 -13.06 9.65
C THR A 51 -27.10 -12.29 10.88
N PRO A 52 -28.25 -11.61 10.81
CA PRO A 52 -28.78 -10.89 11.95
C PRO A 52 -29.14 -11.87 13.08
N THR A 53 -28.56 -11.67 14.25
CA THR A 53 -28.91 -12.40 15.47
C THR A 53 -30.25 -11.86 15.99
N GLY A 54 -31.34 -12.60 15.81
CA GLY A 54 -32.60 -12.34 16.52
C GLY A 54 -33.84 -12.01 15.68
N ARG A 55 -33.79 -12.05 14.35
CA ARG A 55 -34.99 -12.01 13.51
C ARG A 55 -34.91 -13.09 12.44
N ALA A 56 -35.47 -14.26 12.75
CA ALA A 56 -35.87 -15.20 11.72
C ALA A 56 -37.09 -14.60 11.02
N SER A 57 -37.08 -14.51 9.69
CA SER A 57 -38.30 -14.23 8.93
C SER A 57 -39.33 -15.33 9.26
N SER A 58 -40.62 -15.05 9.12
CA SER A 58 -41.70 -16.04 9.36
C SER A 58 -41.57 -17.32 8.52
N ASP A 59 -40.71 -17.30 7.50
CA ASP A 59 -40.36 -18.41 6.60
C ASP A 59 -39.05 -19.13 6.99
N GLY A 60 -38.48 -18.85 8.17
CA GLY A 60 -37.24 -19.48 8.66
C GLY A 60 -35.95 -19.07 7.92
N SER A 61 -36.03 -18.28 6.84
CA SER A 61 -34.87 -17.72 6.17
C SER A 61 -34.30 -16.53 6.96
N HIS A 62 -32.99 -16.50 7.20
CA HIS A 62 -32.32 -15.27 7.64
C HIS A 62 -31.84 -14.48 6.41
N GLU A 63 -32.36 -13.27 6.21
CA GLU A 63 -31.84 -12.37 5.19
C GLU A 63 -30.40 -11.98 5.52
N LYS A 64 -29.49 -12.18 4.56
CA LYS A 64 -28.07 -11.81 4.70
C LYS A 64 -27.92 -10.30 4.62
N LEU A 65 -27.44 -9.66 5.67
CA LEU A 65 -27.19 -8.22 5.68
C LEU A 65 -25.77 -7.92 5.20
N VAL A 66 -25.60 -6.87 4.41
CA VAL A 66 -24.27 -6.40 3.98
C VAL A 66 -23.46 -5.93 5.18
N ASN A 67 -22.20 -6.37 5.27
CA ASN A 67 -21.28 -5.89 6.29
C ASN A 67 -20.71 -4.51 5.89
N PHE A 68 -21.45 -3.45 6.20
CA PHE A 68 -21.04 -2.07 5.91
C PHE A 68 -19.70 -1.68 6.57
N GLU A 69 -19.36 -2.27 7.72
CA GLU A 69 -18.09 -1.99 8.38
C GLU A 69 -16.90 -2.44 7.52
N ARG A 70 -16.95 -3.68 7.00
CA ARG A 70 -15.92 -4.20 6.08
C ARG A 70 -15.76 -3.27 4.88
N HIS A 71 -16.86 -2.90 4.23
CA HIS A 71 -16.81 -2.04 3.05
C HIS A 71 -16.31 -0.62 3.35
N ARG A 72 -16.73 -0.03 4.48
CA ARG A 72 -16.26 1.28 4.93
C ARG A 72 -14.76 1.28 5.22
N THR A 73 -14.25 0.24 5.87
CA THR A 73 -12.80 0.10 6.12
C THR A 73 -12.03 -0.02 4.81
N THR A 74 -12.47 -0.86 3.86
CA THR A 74 -11.86 -0.95 2.53
C THR A 74 -11.85 0.41 1.82
N ALA A 75 -12.98 1.12 1.80
CA ALA A 75 -13.08 2.43 1.17
C ALA A 75 -12.13 3.47 1.80
N SER A 76 -12.00 3.46 3.13
CA SER A 76 -11.06 4.32 3.85
C SER A 76 -9.61 4.05 3.46
N ILE A 77 -9.21 2.77 3.41
CA ILE A 77 -7.86 2.36 3.01
C ILE A 77 -7.57 2.79 1.56
N VAL A 78 -8.49 2.48 0.63
CA VAL A 78 -8.33 2.83 -0.79
C VAL A 78 -8.26 4.34 -0.98
N LYS A 79 -9.08 5.13 -0.26
CA LYS A 79 -9.03 6.58 -0.31
C LYS A 79 -7.67 7.13 0.12
N GLY A 80 -7.08 6.57 1.19
CA GLY A 80 -5.73 6.93 1.62
C GLY A 80 -4.69 6.64 0.55
N VAL A 81 -4.73 5.43 -0.04
CA VAL A 81 -3.83 5.04 -1.13
C VAL A 81 -3.96 5.97 -2.33
N LEU A 82 -5.18 6.29 -2.77
CA LEU A 82 -5.40 7.18 -3.90
C LEU A 82 -4.81 8.58 -3.68
N ARG A 83 -4.93 9.11 -2.45
CA ARG A 83 -4.32 10.41 -2.09
C ARG A 83 -2.79 10.37 -2.20
N LEU A 84 -2.17 9.28 -1.76
CA LEU A 84 -0.72 9.10 -1.86
C LEU A 84 -0.28 8.86 -3.32
N LEU A 85 -1.08 8.15 -4.11
CA LEU A 85 -0.80 7.95 -5.53
C LEU A 85 -0.89 9.25 -6.32
N ASP A 86 -1.89 10.10 -6.03
CA ASP A 86 -2.01 11.43 -6.62
C ASP A 86 -0.75 12.27 -6.34
N ALA A 87 -0.31 12.33 -5.08
CA ALA A 87 0.94 12.99 -4.71
C ALA A 87 2.17 12.37 -5.39
N SER A 88 2.21 11.03 -5.54
CA SER A 88 3.29 10.32 -6.23
C SER A 88 3.33 10.58 -7.74
N SER A 89 2.25 11.06 -8.34
CA SER A 89 2.20 11.34 -9.77
C SER A 89 2.79 12.72 -10.12
N ARG A 90 3.05 13.55 -9.12
CA ARG A 90 3.45 14.96 -9.29
C ARG A 90 4.96 15.15 -9.43
N TYR A 91 5.79 14.11 -9.40
CA TYR A 91 7.25 14.27 -9.55
C TYR A 91 7.60 14.96 -10.88
N ALA A 92 8.29 16.11 -10.80
CA ALA A 92 8.82 16.82 -11.97
C ALA A 92 10.24 16.34 -12.34
N ILE A 93 10.53 15.04 -12.20
CA ILE A 93 11.85 14.47 -12.50
C ILE A 93 11.90 14.11 -13.99
N LYS A 94 12.89 14.63 -14.72
CA LYS A 94 13.17 14.22 -16.09
C LYS A 94 13.93 12.90 -16.08
N ALA A 95 13.33 11.85 -16.66
CA ALA A 95 14.00 10.57 -16.80
C ALA A 95 15.22 10.69 -17.74
N ASP A 96 16.34 10.13 -17.29
CA ASP A 96 17.52 9.92 -18.11
C ASP A 96 17.42 8.54 -18.80
N ALA A 97 17.52 8.53 -20.12
CA ALA A 97 17.32 7.33 -20.91
C ALA A 97 18.41 6.26 -20.69
N GLU A 98 19.66 6.69 -20.46
CA GLU A 98 20.78 5.78 -20.22
C GLU A 98 20.67 5.13 -18.84
N ILE A 99 20.34 5.91 -17.81
CA ILE A 99 20.12 5.41 -16.45
C ILE A 99 18.92 4.45 -16.44
N LEU A 100 17.81 4.83 -17.09
CA LEU A 100 16.62 3.98 -17.15
C LEU A 100 16.92 2.64 -17.83
N ALA A 101 17.68 2.65 -18.92
CA ALA A 101 18.11 1.42 -19.58
C ALA A 101 18.93 0.53 -18.63
N LYS A 102 19.92 1.09 -17.92
CA LYS A 102 20.70 0.32 -16.94
C LYS A 102 19.82 -0.29 -15.86
N CYS A 103 18.87 0.47 -15.31
CA CYS A 103 17.93 -0.02 -14.30
C CYS A 103 17.06 -1.17 -14.80
N LEU A 104 16.66 -1.16 -16.08
CA LEU A 104 15.85 -2.23 -16.68
C LEU A 104 16.63 -3.55 -16.82
N TRP A 105 17.95 -3.48 -16.97
CA TRP A 105 18.84 -4.64 -17.09
C TRP A 105 19.40 -5.13 -15.76
N LEU A 106 19.09 -4.45 -14.64
CA LEU A 106 19.45 -4.94 -13.32
C LEU A 106 18.57 -6.16 -12.97
N ALA A 107 19.20 -7.33 -12.89
CA ALA A 107 18.58 -8.53 -12.34
C ALA A 107 18.95 -8.65 -10.85
N ALA A 108 17.96 -8.99 -10.03
CA ALA A 108 18.22 -9.37 -8.65
C ALA A 108 18.74 -10.81 -8.62
N LEU A 109 19.78 -11.03 -7.82
CA LEU A 109 20.23 -12.38 -7.48
C LEU A 109 19.20 -13.06 -6.58
N ALA A 110 19.10 -14.38 -6.70
CA ALA A 110 18.34 -15.20 -5.76
C ALA A 110 19.05 -15.29 -4.40
N ASP A 111 18.29 -15.58 -3.34
CA ASP A 111 18.80 -15.63 -1.97
C ASP A 111 20.00 -16.56 -1.78
N HIS A 112 20.00 -17.70 -2.49
CA HIS A 112 21.11 -18.66 -2.44
C HIS A 112 22.39 -18.12 -3.08
N GLU A 113 22.27 -17.45 -4.24
CA GLU A 113 23.40 -16.82 -4.93
C GLU A 113 24.02 -15.71 -4.07
N ILE A 114 23.17 -14.89 -3.43
CA ILE A 114 23.61 -13.83 -2.50
C ILE A 114 24.42 -14.45 -1.35
N THR A 115 23.92 -15.52 -0.76
CA THR A 115 24.56 -16.19 0.39
C THR A 115 25.90 -16.79 0.00
N GLU A 116 25.99 -17.46 -1.15
CA GLU A 116 27.24 -18.06 -1.63
C GLU A 116 28.30 -17.01 -1.98
N LEU A 117 27.90 -15.95 -2.69
CA LEU A 117 28.82 -14.87 -3.08
C LEU A 117 29.31 -14.06 -1.88
N SER A 118 28.44 -13.77 -0.90
CA SER A 118 28.83 -13.08 0.34
C SER A 118 29.94 -13.82 1.08
N ARG A 119 29.82 -15.15 1.25
CA ARG A 119 30.87 -15.99 1.87
C ARG A 119 32.19 -15.95 1.10
N GLY A 120 32.14 -15.81 -0.22
CA GLY A 120 33.34 -15.70 -1.04
C GLY A 120 34.07 -14.35 -0.93
N LEU A 121 33.34 -13.29 -0.56
CA LEU A 121 33.86 -11.92 -0.45
C LEU A 121 34.38 -11.58 0.95
N GLU A 122 33.84 -12.21 2.00
CA GLU A 122 34.23 -12.00 3.40
C GLU A 122 35.36 -12.95 3.82
N ARG A 123 36.62 -12.59 3.50
CA ARG A 123 37.82 -13.31 3.96
C ARG A 123 38.22 -12.96 5.38
#